data_AF-A0A6U0JA96-F1
#
_entry.id   AF-A0A6U0JA96-F1
#
_cell.length_a   1.000
_cell.length_b   1.000
_cell.length_c   1.000
_cell.angle_alpha   90.00
_cell.angle_beta   90.00
_cell.angle_gamma   90.00
#
_symmetry.space_group_name_H-M   'P 1'
#
loop_
_entity.id
_entity.type
_entity.pdbx_description
1 polymer ?
#
loop_
_entity_poly.entity_id
_entity_poly.type
_entity_poly.pdbx_seq_one_letter_code
_entity_poly.pdbx_strand_id
1 'polypeptide(L)'
;TLVTSMVYKCTRQYGQGVVRCDDPTCHLETRQLSVVGSPCLARGCNGKMSPVYTDKDMYTQLKYLASLFDVQHACKQQEKVNKGAMSARELQKNISSMDKEAFKVLLLEASHHMEMCGYDKVEPDFFQALFGQIGLKQ
;
A
#
# COMPACT_ATOMS: atom_id res chain seq x y z
N THR A 1 1.32 -19.40 -4.57
CA THR A 1 2.66 -19.40 -3.89
C THR A 1 2.52 -18.70 -2.54
N LEU A 2 3.58 -18.63 -1.72
CA LEU A 2 3.54 -17.88 -0.44
C LEU A 2 3.11 -16.42 -0.66
N VAL A 3 3.58 -15.78 -1.74
CA VAL A 3 3.21 -14.42 -2.13
C VAL A 3 1.70 -14.30 -2.31
N THR A 4 1.10 -15.15 -3.14
CA THR A 4 -0.36 -15.18 -3.36
C THR A 4 -1.13 -15.32 -2.04
N SER A 5 -0.68 -16.19 -1.12
CA SER A 5 -1.31 -16.36 0.19
C SER A 5 -1.24 -15.08 1.05
N MET A 6 -0.10 -14.39 1.05
CA MET A 6 0.07 -13.12 1.78
C MET A 6 -0.80 -12.01 1.18
N VAL A 7 -0.89 -11.93 -0.15
CA VAL A 7 -1.80 -11.00 -0.85
C VAL A 7 -3.25 -11.27 -0.43
N TYR A 8 -3.71 -12.52 -0.54
CA TYR A 8 -5.06 -12.89 -0.13
C TYR A 8 -5.35 -12.55 1.34
N LYS A 9 -4.37 -12.72 2.23
CA LYS A 9 -4.54 -12.33 3.64
C LYS A 9 -4.78 -10.82 3.78
N CYS A 10 -3.99 -9.99 3.11
CA CYS A 10 -4.12 -8.53 3.15
C CYS A 10 -5.47 -8.07 2.56
N THR A 11 -5.85 -8.61 1.39
CA THR A 11 -7.12 -8.29 0.74
C THR A 11 -8.32 -8.75 1.58
N ARG A 12 -8.24 -9.92 2.21
CA ARG A 12 -9.29 -10.41 3.11
C ARG A 12 -9.45 -9.53 4.34
N GLN A 13 -8.35 -9.05 4.93
CA GLN A 13 -8.41 -8.13 6.07
C GLN A 13 -9.08 -6.80 5.67
N TYR A 14 -8.70 -6.25 4.51
CA TYR A 14 -9.35 -5.06 3.97
C TYR A 14 -10.86 -5.27 3.71
N GLY A 15 -11.22 -6.39 3.09
CA GLY A 15 -12.62 -6.75 2.80
C GLY A 15 -13.48 -7.02 4.05
N GLN A 16 -12.89 -7.13 5.25
CA GLN A 16 -13.69 -7.19 6.48
C GLN A 16 -14.40 -5.86 6.75
N GLY A 17 -13.84 -4.71 6.31
CA GLY A 17 -14.47 -3.40 6.47
C GLY A 17 -14.69 -3.01 7.93
N VAL A 18 -13.78 -3.42 8.82
CA VAL A 18 -13.88 -3.10 10.25
C VAL A 18 -13.52 -1.63 10.45
N VAL A 19 -14.36 -0.92 11.19
CA VAL A 19 -14.19 0.48 11.57
C VAL A 19 -14.18 0.61 13.10
N ARG A 20 -13.39 1.56 13.60
CA ARG A 20 -13.23 1.85 15.03
C ARG A 20 -13.47 3.32 15.31
N CYS A 21 -14.10 3.61 16.44
CA CYS A 21 -14.26 4.97 16.94
C CYS A 21 -12.92 5.56 17.41
N ASP A 22 -12.67 6.82 17.10
CA ASP A 22 -11.51 7.60 17.53
C ASP A 22 -11.56 8.03 19.01
N ASP A 23 -12.75 8.07 19.62
CA ASP A 23 -12.94 8.42 21.02
C ASP A 23 -12.37 7.34 21.95
N PRO A 24 -11.35 7.66 22.78
CA PRO A 24 -10.71 6.70 23.68
C PRO A 24 -11.62 6.23 24.83
N THR A 25 -12.80 6.83 25.01
CA THR A 25 -13.79 6.35 25.99
C THR A 25 -14.83 5.42 25.38
N CYS A 26 -14.99 5.44 24.05
CA CYS A 26 -15.97 4.63 23.34
C CYS A 26 -15.40 3.28 22.89
N HIS A 27 -14.27 3.30 22.17
CA HIS A 27 -13.60 2.10 21.61
C HIS A 27 -14.51 1.15 20.81
N LEU A 28 -15.66 1.62 20.32
CA LEU A 28 -16.55 0.79 19.49
C LEU A 28 -15.83 0.36 18.23
N GLU A 29 -15.78 -0.96 17.99
CA GLU A 29 -15.27 -1.57 16.77
C GLU A 29 -16.37 -2.42 16.13
N THR A 30 -16.69 -2.14 14.86
CA THR A 30 -17.81 -2.79 14.17
C THR A 30 -17.58 -2.82 12.66
N ARG A 31 -18.37 -3.63 11.95
CA ARG A 31 -18.45 -3.64 10.48
C ARG A 31 -19.63 -2.81 9.95
N GLN A 32 -20.46 -2.31 10.87
CA GLN A 32 -21.60 -1.47 10.53
C GLN A 32 -21.15 -0.02 10.39
N LEU A 33 -21.71 0.66 9.39
CA LEU A 33 -21.49 2.07 9.14
C LEU A 33 -22.83 2.81 9.20
N SER A 34 -22.78 4.06 9.66
CA SER A 34 -23.91 4.97 9.52
C SER A 34 -24.16 5.26 8.03
N VAL A 35 -25.40 5.59 7.66
CA VAL A 35 -25.72 6.05 6.30
C VAL A 35 -24.98 7.36 5.97
N VAL A 36 -24.67 8.17 6.98
CA VAL A 36 -23.84 9.39 6.87
C VAL A 36 -22.34 9.07 6.82
N GLY A 37 -21.95 7.82 7.10
CA GLY A 37 -20.59 7.30 7.03
C GLY A 37 -19.76 7.60 8.27
N SER A 38 -19.46 8.87 8.53
CA SER A 38 -18.45 9.28 9.53
C SER A 38 -18.84 9.15 11.01
N PRO A 39 -20.10 9.32 11.45
CA PRO A 39 -20.42 9.34 12.90
C PRO A 39 -20.38 7.95 13.55
N CYS A 40 -19.98 7.90 14.83
CA CYS A 40 -20.06 6.71 15.67
C CYS A 40 -21.51 6.20 15.84
N LEU A 41 -21.66 4.88 15.96
CA LEU A 41 -22.95 4.23 16.21
C LEU A 41 -23.30 4.11 17.70
N ALA A 42 -22.36 4.37 18.60
CA ALA A 42 -22.61 4.33 20.03
C ALA A 42 -23.51 5.50 20.46
N ARG A 43 -24.56 5.21 21.23
CA ARG A 43 -25.50 6.23 21.70
C ARG A 43 -24.77 7.26 22.56
N GLY A 44 -24.91 8.54 22.20
CA GLY A 44 -24.29 9.66 22.92
C GLY A 44 -22.79 9.87 22.62
N CYS A 45 -22.20 9.09 21.72
CA CYS A 45 -20.83 9.32 21.26
C CYS A 45 -20.83 10.28 20.05
N ASN A 46 -19.94 11.28 20.10
CA ASN A 46 -19.70 12.22 19.00
C ASN A 46 -18.39 11.93 18.24
N GLY A 47 -17.79 10.76 18.49
CA GLY A 47 -16.58 10.31 17.82
C GLY A 47 -16.83 9.97 16.35
N LYS A 48 -15.73 9.90 15.60
CA LYS A 48 -15.72 9.51 14.19
C LYS A 48 -15.27 8.06 14.06
N MET A 49 -15.90 7.35 13.14
CA MET A 49 -15.49 6.00 12.76
C MET A 49 -14.44 6.08 11.67
N SER A 50 -13.32 5.39 11.87
CA SER A 50 -12.27 5.24 10.87
C SER A 50 -11.98 3.76 10.60
N PRO A 51 -11.61 3.38 9.36
CA PRO A 51 -11.22 2.01 9.05
C PRO A 51 -10.01 1.58 9.89
N VAL A 52 -10.11 0.40 10.50
CA VAL A 52 -9.01 -0.21 11.28
C VAL A 52 -7.86 -0.62 10.36
N TYR A 53 -8.21 -1.07 9.15
CA TYR A 53 -7.25 -1.43 8.11
C TYR A 53 -7.54 -0.56 6.89
N THR A 54 -6.68 0.43 6.65
CA THR A 54 -6.89 1.41 5.59
C THR A 54 -6.47 0.85 4.23
N ASP A 55 -6.98 1.48 3.18
CA ASP A 55 -6.49 1.30 1.81
C ASP A 55 -4.98 1.56 1.70
N LYS A 56 -4.48 2.59 2.37
CA LYS A 56 -3.06 2.91 2.48
C LYS A 56 -2.28 1.78 3.14
N ASP A 57 -2.80 1.18 4.20
CA ASP A 57 -2.14 0.05 4.87
C ASP A 57 -2.05 -1.14 3.93
N MET A 58 -3.14 -1.49 3.24
CA MET A 58 -3.15 -2.54 2.23
C MET A 58 -2.11 -2.29 1.13
N TYR A 59 -2.13 -1.10 0.53
CA TYR A 59 -1.19 -0.72 -0.51
C TYR A 59 0.26 -0.79 -0.03
N THR A 60 0.53 -0.29 1.19
CA THR A 60 1.87 -0.32 1.78
C THR A 60 2.37 -1.74 1.97
N GLN A 61 1.51 -2.67 2.41
CA GLN A 61 1.87 -4.08 2.57
C GLN A 61 2.18 -4.75 1.22
N LEU A 62 1.37 -4.49 0.19
CA LEU A 62 1.60 -5.05 -1.15
C LEU A 62 2.88 -4.49 -1.77
N LYS A 63 3.12 -3.19 -1.63
CA LYS A 63 4.35 -2.54 -2.08
C LYS A 63 5.58 -3.07 -1.36
N TYR A 64 5.48 -3.30 -0.06
CA TYR A 64 6.53 -3.95 0.71
C TYR A 64 6.87 -5.33 0.13
N LEU A 65 5.86 -6.18 -0.11
CA LEU A 65 6.05 -7.50 -0.71
C LEU A 65 6.73 -7.43 -2.09
N ALA A 66 6.31 -6.52 -2.97
CA ALA A 66 6.95 -6.33 -4.26
C ALA A 66 8.43 -5.89 -4.10
N SER A 67 8.70 -4.97 -3.18
CA SER A 67 10.06 -4.45 -2.94
C SER A 67 11.06 -5.50 -2.45
N LEU A 68 10.58 -6.60 -1.84
CA LEU A 68 11.43 -7.72 -1.40
C LEU A 68 12.03 -8.50 -2.58
N PHE A 69 11.35 -8.52 -3.71
CA PHE A 69 11.75 -9.26 -4.91
C PHE A 69 12.36 -8.38 -5.99
N ASP A 70 12.33 -7.05 -5.81
CA ASP A 70 13.03 -6.12 -6.69
C ASP A 70 14.53 -6.07 -6.35
N VAL A 71 15.29 -6.91 -7.05
CA VAL A 71 16.76 -7.00 -6.94
C VAL A 71 17.43 -5.65 -7.21
N GLN A 72 16.93 -4.87 -8.18
CA GLN A 72 17.56 -3.59 -8.52
C GLN A 72 17.36 -2.58 -7.39
N HIS A 73 16.14 -2.50 -6.85
CA HIS A 73 15.81 -1.68 -5.70
C HIS A 73 16.64 -2.10 -4.47
N ALA A 74 16.71 -3.40 -4.16
CA ALA A 74 17.47 -3.92 -3.04
C ALA A 74 18.97 -3.57 -3.14
N CYS A 75 19.59 -3.77 -4.31
CA CYS A 75 21.01 -3.42 -4.51
C CYS A 75 21.26 -1.91 -4.39
N LYS A 76 20.38 -1.06 -4.94
CA LYS A 76 20.48 0.40 -4.80
C LYS A 76 20.35 0.84 -3.35
N GLN A 77 19.45 0.22 -2.59
CA GLN A 77 19.28 0.53 -1.18
C GLN A 77 20.51 0.11 -0.38
N GLN A 78 21.08 -1.06 -0.68
CA GLN A 78 22.28 -1.55 -0.01
C GLN A 78 23.52 -0.71 -0.31
N GLU A 79 23.66 -0.21 -1.54
CA GLU A 79 24.72 0.74 -1.91
C GLU A 79 24.67 2.02 -1.06
N LYS A 80 23.47 2.55 -0.79
CA LYS A 80 23.27 3.70 0.10
C LYS A 80 23.66 3.39 1.55
N VAL A 81 23.25 2.22 2.06
CA VAL A 81 23.58 1.76 3.42
C VAL A 81 25.09 1.62 3.60
N ASN A 82 25.76 1.06 2.59
CA ASN A 82 27.20 0.85 2.58
C ASN A 82 28.00 2.11 2.17
N LYS A 83 27.35 3.27 2.04
CA LYS A 83 27.96 4.55 1.63
C LYS A 83 28.81 4.44 0.35
N GLY A 84 28.39 3.59 -0.59
CA GLY A 84 29.10 3.37 -1.86
C GLY A 84 30.33 2.47 -1.77
N ALA A 85 30.59 1.78 -0.65
CA ALA A 85 31.69 0.82 -0.55
C ALA A 85 31.60 -0.34 -1.57
N MET A 86 30.39 -0.65 -2.02
CA MET A 86 30.13 -1.52 -3.16
C MET A 86 29.02 -0.93 -4.02
N SER A 87 29.19 -0.94 -5.34
CA SER A 87 28.18 -0.44 -6.27
C SER A 87 27.00 -1.42 -6.41
N ALA A 88 25.80 -0.91 -6.70
CA ALA A 88 24.65 -1.78 -6.97
C ALA A 88 24.90 -2.76 -8.13
N ARG A 89 25.74 -2.40 -9.11
CA ARG A 89 26.10 -3.28 -10.23
C ARG A 89 26.93 -4.49 -9.79
N GLU A 90 27.85 -4.31 -8.85
CA GLU A 90 28.66 -5.41 -8.31
C GLU A 90 27.81 -6.35 -7.46
N LEU A 91 26.93 -5.80 -6.61
CA LEU A 91 25.98 -6.60 -5.83
C LEU A 91 25.08 -7.44 -6.74
N GLN A 92 24.59 -6.87 -7.84
CA GLN A 92 23.81 -7.62 -8.82
C GLN A 92 24.60 -8.75 -9.48
N LYS A 93 25.91 -8.61 -9.70
CA LYS A 93 26.74 -9.69 -10.27
C LYS A 93 26.90 -10.87 -9.33
N ASN A 94 26.84 -10.65 -8.02
CA ASN A 94 26.95 -11.70 -7.00
C ASN A 94 25.71 -12.59 -6.90
N ILE A 95 24.59 -12.18 -7.50
CA ILE A 95 23.34 -12.94 -7.50
C ILE A 95 23.32 -13.87 -8.72
N SER A 96 23.03 -15.15 -8.49
CA SER A 96 22.88 -16.17 -9.51
C SER A 96 21.85 -15.77 -10.58
N SER A 97 22.06 -16.23 -11.82
CA SER A 97 21.07 -16.04 -12.90
C SER A 97 19.73 -16.70 -12.57
N MET A 98 19.75 -17.86 -11.89
CA MET A 98 18.54 -18.56 -11.47
C MET A 98 17.74 -17.75 -10.44
N ASP A 99 18.42 -17.18 -9.44
CA ASP A 99 17.76 -16.40 -8.39
C ASP A 99 17.15 -15.11 -8.97
N LYS A 100 17.84 -14.46 -9.91
CA LYS A 100 17.31 -13.29 -10.61
C LYS A 100 16.01 -13.61 -11.34
N GLU A 101 15.96 -14.75 -12.03
CA GLU A 101 14.75 -15.15 -12.74
C GLU A 101 13.62 -15.51 -11.78
N ALA A 102 13.93 -16.22 -10.69
CA ALA A 102 12.95 -16.53 -9.64
C ALA A 102 12.38 -15.25 -9.00
N PHE A 103 13.24 -14.29 -8.64
CA PHE A 103 12.81 -13.00 -8.10
C PHE A 103 11.98 -12.19 -9.09
N LYS A 104 12.33 -12.22 -10.38
CA LYS A 104 11.55 -11.58 -11.43
C LYS A 104 10.15 -12.15 -11.54
N VAL A 105 9.99 -13.48 -11.50
CA VAL A 105 8.66 -14.13 -11.50
C VAL A 105 7.84 -13.71 -10.28
N LEU A 106 8.45 -13.71 -9.09
CA LEU A 106 7.77 -13.29 -7.85
C LEU A 106 7.39 -11.80 -7.86
N LEU A 107 8.26 -10.95 -8.41
CA LEU A 107 7.99 -9.52 -8.57
C LEU A 107 6.84 -9.25 -9.54
N LEU A 108 6.77 -10.00 -10.66
CA LEU A 108 5.67 -9.88 -11.62
C LEU A 108 4.34 -10.24 -10.99
N GLU A 109 4.27 -11.34 -10.24
CA GLU A 109 3.07 -11.75 -9.49
C GLU A 109 2.65 -10.68 -8.46
N ALA A 110 3.59 -10.15 -7.68
CA ALA A 110 3.31 -9.12 -6.68
C ALA A 110 2.83 -7.81 -7.34
N SER A 111 3.48 -7.41 -8.43
CA SER A 111 3.12 -6.20 -9.19
C SER A 111 1.74 -6.31 -9.81
N HIS A 112 1.38 -7.48 -10.34
CA HIS A 112 0.04 -7.72 -10.88
C HIS A 112 -1.05 -7.48 -9.83
N HIS A 113 -0.86 -7.99 -8.61
CA HIS A 113 -1.80 -7.74 -7.51
C HIS A 113 -1.83 -6.28 -7.04
N MET A 114 -0.74 -5.52 -7.19
CA MET A 114 -0.74 -4.08 -6.90
C MET A 114 -1.54 -3.28 -7.92
N GLU A 115 -1.42 -3.58 -9.21
CA GLU A 115 -2.19 -2.90 -10.27
C GLU A 115 -3.70 -3.09 -10.07
N MET A 116 -4.12 -4.26 -9.59
CA MET A 116 -5.52 -4.51 -9.25
C MET A 116 -6.04 -3.66 -8.08
N CYS A 117 -5.16 -3.12 -7.25
CA CYS A 117 -5.56 -2.24 -6.14
C CYS A 117 -5.78 -0.79 -6.57
N GLY A 118 -5.20 -0.34 -7.69
CA GLY A 118 -5.46 0.99 -8.29
C GLY A 118 -4.88 2.20 -7.56
N TYR A 119 -4.16 2.02 -6.44
CA TYR A 119 -3.51 3.10 -5.69
C TYR A 119 -2.08 3.43 -6.19
N ASP A 120 -1.62 2.73 -7.23
CA ASP A 120 -0.30 2.91 -7.83
C ASP A 120 -0.27 4.02 -8.90
N LYS A 121 -1.43 4.38 -9.46
CA LYS A 121 -1.56 5.33 -10.57
C LYS A 121 -2.43 6.53 -10.16
N VAL A 122 -2.03 7.70 -10.61
CA VAL A 122 -2.84 8.92 -10.56
C VAL A 122 -3.18 9.26 -12.00
N GLU A 123 -4.46 9.37 -12.32
CA GLU A 123 -4.91 9.73 -13.66
C GLU A 123 -4.32 11.10 -14.06
N PRO A 124 -3.81 11.28 -15.29
CA PRO A 124 -3.21 12.54 -15.72
C PRO A 124 -4.15 13.74 -15.54
N ASP A 125 -5.45 13.53 -15.78
CA ASP A 125 -6.49 14.56 -15.69
C ASP A 125 -6.78 15.03 -14.25
N PHE A 126 -6.33 14.27 -13.24
CA PHE A 126 -6.46 14.64 -11.84
C PHE A 126 -5.82 16.01 -11.56
N PHE A 127 -4.61 16.24 -12.08
CA PHE A 127 -3.89 17.50 -11.87
C PHE A 127 -4.51 18.66 -12.62
N GLN A 128 -5.09 18.41 -13.80
CA GLN A 128 -5.82 19.42 -14.55
C GLN A 128 -7.10 19.83 -13.82
N ALA A 129 -7.82 18.88 -13.21
CA ALA A 129 -8.98 19.20 -12.38
C ALA A 129 -8.60 19.97 -11.11
N LEU A 130 -7.49 19.61 -10.46
CA LEU A 130 -7.07 20.19 -9.19
C LEU A 130 -6.47 21.60 -9.36
N PHE A 131 -5.66 21.82 -10.40
CA PHE A 131 -4.88 23.05 -10.59
C PHE A 131 -5.32 23.89 -11.80
N GLY A 132 -6.05 23.31 -12.76
CA GLY A 132 -6.47 24.01 -13.98
C GLY A 132 -7.53 25.09 -13.75
N GLN A 133 -8.24 25.08 -12.62
CA GLN A 133 -9.23 26.12 -12.27
C GLN A 133 -8.63 27.39 -11.66
N ILE A 134 -7.32 27.44 -11.40
CA ILE A 134 -6.65 28.59 -10.77
C ILE A 134 -6.50 29.78 -11.74
N GLY A 135 -6.76 29.58 -13.05
CA GLY A 135 -6.61 30.62 -14.09
C GLY A 135 -7.85 31.46 -14.43
N LEU A 136 -9.01 31.25 -13.80
CA LEU A 136 -10.28 31.93 -14.15
C LEU A 136 -10.78 32.87 -13.03
N LYS A 137 -9.92 33.79 -12.59
CA LYS A 137 -10.35 35.04 -11.93
C LYS A 137 -9.40 36.17 -12.33
N GLN A 138 -9.70 36.84 -13.44
CA GLN A 138 -9.38 38.25 -13.66
C GLN A 138 -10.66 38.94 -14.11
#